data_AF-A0A951GM37-F1
#
_entry.id   AF-A0A951GM37-F1
#
_cell.length_a   1.000
_cell.length_b   1.000
_cell.length_c   1.000
_cell.angle_alpha   90.00
_cell.angle_beta   90.00
_cell.angle_gamma   90.00
#
_symmetry.space_group_name_H-M   'P 1'
#
loop_
_entity.id
_entity.type
_entity.pdbx_description
1 polymer ?
#
loop_
_entity_poly.entity_id
_entity_poly.type
_entity_poly.pdbx_seq_one_letter_code
_entity_poly.pdbx_strand_id
1 'polypeptide(L)'
;MLAVAAPVLARAQAAPAPATSAPAAPGGASAPGAATTPAAPAERIHIEGFRSAQWGMTEPQVKAAVQKDFNVAADKIRPEENLAERTTVLTVTVPDLLEGVGPGRVSYIFGFTSKKLIQVNVLWGTPVDPQAAPEKIVAAANQLRQLFLDSSYEPETIASNVRLNDGSVLVFEGADPDKHTTTLRLAVAAASQQKGKPDKVTPDKVTEAVLSLSYIMDARNPDIYRLKKGQF
;
A
#
# COMPACT_ATOMS: atom_id res chain seq x y z
N MET A 1 -54.26 -37.92 42.10
CA MET A 1 -54.91 -38.61 40.97
C MET A 1 -53.84 -38.85 39.93
N LEU A 2 -53.32 -40.08 39.77
CA LEU A 2 -53.91 -41.21 39.01
C LEU A 2 -54.36 -40.78 37.61
N ALA A 3 -54.10 -41.47 36.51
CA ALA A 3 -53.34 -42.67 36.16
C ALA A 3 -53.37 -42.74 34.61
N VAL A 4 -52.26 -43.04 33.93
CA VAL A 4 -51.95 -44.33 33.27
C VAL A 4 -52.85 -44.71 32.08
N ALA A 5 -52.23 -44.92 30.90
CA ALA A 5 -52.40 -46.14 30.08
C ALA A 5 -51.47 -46.13 28.85
N ALA A 6 -50.39 -46.91 28.93
CA ALA A 6 -49.77 -47.61 27.79
C ALA A 6 -50.50 -48.98 27.62
N PRO A 7 -50.00 -50.04 26.92
CA PRO A 7 -48.94 -50.21 25.91
C PRO A 7 -49.39 -51.18 24.76
N VAL A 8 -48.45 -51.76 24.00
CA VAL A 8 -48.32 -53.19 23.55
C VAL A 8 -47.35 -53.23 22.35
N LEU A 9 -46.08 -53.65 22.56
CA LEU A 9 -45.46 -54.96 22.19
C LEU A 9 -45.34 -55.20 20.66
N ALA A 10 -44.24 -55.68 20.07
CA ALA A 10 -43.29 -56.73 20.47
C ALA A 10 -41.96 -56.58 19.67
N ARG A 11 -40.77 -56.76 20.29
CA ARG A 11 -39.83 -57.93 20.22
C ARG A 11 -39.29 -58.23 18.80
N ALA A 12 -37.99 -58.47 18.53
CA ALA A 12 -36.97 -59.18 19.30
C ALA A 12 -35.52 -58.86 18.85
N GLN A 13 -34.57 -59.27 19.69
CA GLN A 13 -33.11 -59.14 19.60
C GLN A 13 -32.46 -60.19 18.66
N ALA A 14 -31.30 -59.88 18.10
CA ALA A 14 -30.19 -60.83 17.92
C ALA A 14 -28.85 -60.09 17.68
N ALA A 15 -27.79 -60.61 18.32
CA ALA A 15 -26.41 -60.08 18.37
C ALA A 15 -25.56 -60.49 17.13
N PRO A 16 -24.27 -60.11 17.02
CA PRO A 16 -23.50 -60.02 15.77
C PRO A 16 -22.78 -61.32 15.37
N ALA A 17 -22.42 -61.44 14.09
CA ALA A 17 -21.44 -62.41 13.59
C ALA A 17 -20.47 -61.74 12.57
N PRO A 18 -19.19 -62.16 12.50
CA PRO A 18 -18.15 -61.47 11.75
C PRO A 18 -17.85 -62.06 10.36
N ALA A 19 -17.28 -61.19 9.51
CA ALA A 19 -16.37 -61.41 8.38
C ALA A 19 -16.64 -62.55 7.36
N THR A 20 -16.94 -62.15 6.12
CA THR A 20 -16.47 -62.86 4.92
C THR A 20 -16.21 -61.87 3.77
N SER A 21 -14.93 -61.81 3.39
CA SER A 21 -14.33 -61.64 2.06
C SER A 21 -15.08 -60.92 0.93
N ALA A 22 -14.40 -59.93 0.35
CA ALA A 22 -14.70 -59.27 -0.92
C ALA A 22 -14.80 -60.24 -2.12
N PRO A 23 -15.40 -59.78 -3.23
CA PRO A 23 -14.56 -59.46 -4.38
C PRO A 23 -14.87 -58.11 -5.04
N ALA A 24 -13.82 -57.56 -5.64
CA ALA A 24 -13.74 -56.28 -6.32
C ALA A 24 -14.75 -56.11 -7.46
N ALA A 25 -15.34 -54.91 -7.54
CA ALA A 25 -15.99 -54.39 -8.73
C ALA A 25 -15.07 -53.37 -9.43
N PRO A 26 -15.12 -53.27 -10.77
CA PRO A 26 -14.06 -52.64 -11.56
C PRO A 26 -14.29 -51.14 -11.76
N GLY A 27 -13.18 -50.39 -11.74
CA GLY A 27 -12.92 -49.37 -12.75
C GLY A 27 -13.84 -48.16 -12.78
N GLY A 28 -13.95 -47.41 -11.69
CA GLY A 28 -14.25 -45.98 -11.77
C GLY A 28 -12.99 -45.25 -12.22
N ALA A 29 -12.86 -44.98 -13.53
CA ALA A 29 -11.77 -44.21 -14.09
C ALA A 29 -11.72 -42.83 -13.41
N SER A 30 -10.71 -42.63 -12.56
CA SER A 30 -10.33 -41.30 -12.09
C SER A 30 -9.96 -40.47 -13.33
N ALA A 31 -10.77 -39.47 -13.65
CA ALA A 31 -10.40 -38.46 -14.63
C ALA A 31 -9.04 -37.88 -14.22
N PRO A 32 -8.04 -37.84 -15.13
CA PRO A 32 -6.74 -37.26 -14.83
C PRO A 32 -6.95 -35.82 -14.38
N GLY A 33 -6.28 -35.45 -13.29
CA GLY A 33 -6.29 -34.10 -12.76
C GLY A 33 -6.10 -33.10 -13.90
N ALA A 34 -7.02 -32.13 -13.96
CA ALA A 34 -6.81 -30.95 -14.77
C ALA A 34 -5.46 -30.38 -14.35
N ALA A 35 -4.46 -30.56 -15.20
CA ALA A 35 -3.19 -29.88 -15.08
C ALA A 35 -3.53 -28.39 -15.02
N THR A 36 -3.33 -27.79 -13.85
CA THR A 36 -3.23 -26.36 -13.72
C THR A 36 -2.06 -25.96 -14.62
N THR A 37 -2.37 -25.50 -15.83
CA THR A 37 -1.43 -24.77 -16.66
C THR A 37 -0.75 -23.77 -15.73
N PRO A 38 0.59 -23.77 -15.60
CA PRO A 38 1.28 -22.73 -14.86
C PRO A 38 0.79 -21.40 -15.39
N ALA A 39 0.16 -20.61 -14.53
CA ALA A 39 -0.27 -19.27 -14.90
C ALA A 39 0.94 -18.59 -15.54
N ALA A 40 0.76 -18.09 -16.77
CA ALA A 40 1.78 -17.27 -17.42
C ALA A 40 2.24 -16.19 -16.41
N PRO A 41 3.54 -15.91 -16.30
CA PRO A 41 4.02 -14.91 -15.35
C PRO A 41 3.20 -13.64 -15.54
N ALA A 42 2.51 -13.20 -14.49
CA ALA A 42 1.80 -11.93 -14.51
C ALA A 42 2.80 -10.86 -14.93
N GLU A 43 2.41 -10.04 -15.92
CA GLU A 43 3.22 -8.91 -16.37
C GLU A 43 3.57 -8.06 -15.15
N ARG A 44 4.88 -7.84 -14.96
CA ARG A 44 5.37 -7.10 -13.80
C ARG A 44 4.99 -5.64 -13.95
N ILE A 45 4.74 -4.98 -12.83
CA ILE A 45 4.53 -3.53 -12.83
C ILE A 45 5.83 -2.86 -13.25
N HIS A 46 5.72 -1.78 -14.02
CA HIS A 46 6.82 -0.85 -14.31
C HIS A 46 6.46 0.53 -13.77
N ILE A 47 7.30 1.06 -12.89
CA ILE A 47 7.09 2.36 -12.26
C ILE A 47 7.83 3.38 -13.10
N GLU A 48 7.13 4.01 -14.04
CA GLU A 48 7.74 5.00 -14.94
C GLU A 48 7.69 6.44 -14.38
N GLY A 49 6.99 6.65 -13.27
CA GLY A 49 6.73 7.98 -12.71
C GLY A 49 5.38 8.03 -11.99
N PHE A 50 4.69 9.16 -12.13
CA PHE A 50 3.36 9.38 -11.55
C PHE A 50 2.43 10.03 -12.58
N ARG A 51 1.36 9.30 -12.94
CA ARG A 51 0.39 9.72 -13.99
C ARG A 51 1.13 10.06 -15.28
N SER A 52 0.96 11.26 -15.84
CA SER A 52 1.63 11.67 -17.08
C SER A 52 3.07 12.17 -16.87
N ALA A 53 3.53 12.34 -15.62
CA ALA A 53 4.89 12.78 -15.32
C ALA A 53 5.83 11.57 -15.16
N GLN A 54 6.72 11.38 -16.13
CA GLN A 54 7.64 10.23 -16.17
C GLN A 54 9.07 10.59 -15.79
N TRP A 55 9.86 9.59 -15.39
CA TRP A 55 11.29 9.70 -15.15
C TRP A 55 12.01 10.31 -16.35
N GLY A 56 13.03 11.14 -16.08
CA GLY A 56 13.79 11.81 -17.15
C GLY A 56 13.13 13.07 -17.72
N MET A 57 11.87 13.40 -17.37
CA MET A 57 11.24 14.66 -17.77
C MET A 57 11.90 15.88 -17.11
N THR A 58 11.99 17.00 -17.84
CA THR A 58 12.44 18.29 -17.30
C THR A 58 11.32 18.99 -16.52
N GLU A 59 11.67 20.01 -15.73
CA GLU A 59 10.70 20.81 -14.99
C GLU A 59 9.56 21.37 -15.88
N PRO A 60 9.81 21.98 -17.05
CA PRO A 60 8.72 22.42 -17.94
C PRO A 60 7.82 21.27 -18.43
N GLN A 61 8.38 20.09 -18.71
CA GLN A 61 7.62 18.93 -19.16
C GLN A 61 6.71 18.40 -18.06
N VAL A 62 7.23 18.26 -16.83
CA VAL A 62 6.43 17.88 -15.66
C VAL A 62 5.35 18.92 -15.39
N LYS A 63 5.67 20.22 -15.48
CA LYS A 63 4.69 21.28 -15.30
C LYS A 63 3.53 21.20 -16.31
N ALA A 64 3.81 20.82 -17.55
CA ALA A 64 2.77 20.58 -18.56
C ALA A 64 1.94 19.33 -18.23
N ALA A 65 2.58 18.23 -17.80
CA ALA A 65 1.90 17.02 -17.36
C ALA A 65 0.95 17.29 -16.18
N VAL A 66 1.40 18.03 -15.16
CA VAL A 66 0.59 18.40 -13.99
C VAL A 66 -0.63 19.24 -14.38
N GLN A 67 -0.48 20.21 -15.27
CA GLN A 67 -1.62 21.01 -15.76
C GLN A 67 -2.65 20.13 -16.46
N LYS A 68 -2.20 19.19 -17.30
CA LYS A 68 -3.06 18.24 -17.99
C LYS A 68 -3.78 17.28 -17.02
N ASP A 69 -3.03 16.72 -16.07
CA ASP A 69 -3.54 15.68 -15.19
C ASP A 69 -4.54 16.21 -14.15
N PHE A 70 -4.32 17.42 -13.64
CA PHE A 70 -5.13 17.98 -12.55
C PHE A 70 -5.97 19.20 -12.94
N ASN A 71 -5.87 19.65 -14.19
CA ASN A 71 -6.54 20.86 -14.67
C ASN A 71 -6.27 22.09 -13.76
N VAL A 72 -5.03 22.21 -13.29
CA VAL A 72 -4.58 23.31 -12.41
C VAL A 72 -3.87 24.38 -13.22
N ALA A 73 -3.98 25.63 -12.80
CA ALA A 73 -3.27 26.73 -13.43
C ALA A 73 -1.75 26.66 -13.11
N ALA A 74 -0.93 27.12 -14.06
CA ALA A 74 0.53 27.07 -13.99
C ALA A 74 1.14 27.82 -12.78
N ASP A 75 0.43 28.82 -12.23
CA ASP A 75 0.82 29.57 -11.05
C ASP A 75 0.59 28.78 -9.75
N LYS A 76 -0.30 27.78 -9.74
CA LYS A 76 -0.53 26.90 -8.58
C LYS A 76 0.56 25.84 -8.41
N ILE A 77 1.41 25.68 -9.42
CA ILE A 77 2.56 24.78 -9.40
C ILE A 77 3.77 25.59 -8.93
N ARG A 78 4.14 25.43 -7.67
CA ARG A 78 5.17 26.23 -7.00
C ARG A 78 6.53 25.55 -7.07
N PRO A 79 7.56 26.19 -7.64
CA PRO A 79 8.93 25.72 -7.54
C PRO A 79 9.52 26.08 -6.17
N GLU A 80 10.24 25.14 -5.58
CA GLU A 80 10.98 25.28 -4.34
C GLU A 80 12.36 24.62 -4.49
N GLU A 81 13.33 25.02 -3.66
CA GLU A 81 14.65 24.40 -3.63
C GLU A 81 14.85 23.68 -2.30
N ASN A 82 15.23 22.41 -2.35
CA ASN A 82 15.74 21.70 -1.19
C ASN A 82 17.23 21.98 -1.08
N LEU A 83 17.59 22.95 -0.23
CA LEU A 83 18.98 23.40 -0.09
C LEU A 83 19.95 22.32 0.39
N ALA A 84 19.47 21.34 1.17
CA ALA A 84 20.31 20.26 1.69
C ALA A 84 20.73 19.30 0.58
N GLU A 85 19.79 18.94 -0.30
CA GLU A 85 20.01 18.03 -1.42
C GLU A 85 20.39 18.75 -2.72
N ARG A 86 20.23 20.07 -2.76
CA ARG A 86 20.34 20.94 -3.94
C ARG A 86 19.45 20.50 -5.10
N THR A 87 18.28 19.95 -4.76
CA THR A 87 17.27 19.53 -5.72
C THR A 87 16.23 20.62 -5.89
N THR A 88 15.63 20.68 -7.07
CA THR A 88 14.45 21.51 -7.33
C THR A 88 13.21 20.66 -7.07
N VAL A 89 12.16 21.27 -6.53
CA VAL A 89 10.89 20.61 -6.24
C VAL A 89 9.75 21.42 -6.86
N LEU A 90 8.89 20.79 -7.65
CA LEU A 90 7.60 21.39 -8.01
C LEU A 90 6.51 20.84 -7.10
N THR A 91 5.81 21.72 -6.40
CA THR A 91 4.73 21.36 -5.48
C THR A 91 3.38 21.87 -6.00
N VAL A 92 2.36 21.02 -5.90
CA VAL A 92 0.96 21.35 -6.20
C VAL A 92 0.05 20.71 -5.17
N THR A 93 -0.97 21.45 -4.72
CA THR A 93 -2.05 20.89 -3.90
C THR A 93 -3.27 20.63 -4.80
N VAL A 94 -3.74 19.40 -4.81
CA VAL A 94 -4.89 18.94 -5.59
C VAL A 94 -6.05 18.67 -4.62
N PRO A 95 -7.23 19.31 -4.79
CA PRO A 95 -8.32 19.27 -3.81
C PRO A 95 -8.88 17.86 -3.51
N ASP A 96 -8.89 16.97 -4.50
CA ASP A 96 -9.39 15.60 -4.35
C ASP A 96 -8.53 14.66 -5.19
N LEU A 97 -7.28 14.47 -4.75
CA LEU A 97 -6.30 13.65 -5.48
C LEU A 97 -6.65 12.16 -5.44
N LEU A 98 -7.24 11.74 -4.32
CA LEU A 98 -7.77 10.41 -4.07
C LEU A 98 -9.18 10.58 -3.52
N GLU A 99 -10.15 10.05 -4.25
CA GLU A 99 -11.57 10.32 -4.04
C GLU A 99 -11.99 10.14 -2.58
N GLY A 100 -12.56 11.19 -2.01
CA GLY A 100 -13.16 11.18 -0.68
C GLY A 100 -12.17 11.31 0.48
N VAL A 101 -10.86 11.31 0.22
CA VAL A 101 -9.80 11.49 1.23
C VAL A 101 -9.55 12.97 1.52
N GLY A 102 -9.78 13.83 0.53
CA GLY A 102 -9.56 15.27 0.62
C GLY A 102 -8.25 15.72 -0.05
N PRO A 103 -7.78 16.94 0.25
CA PRO A 103 -6.66 17.55 -0.43
C PRO A 103 -5.36 16.73 -0.29
N GLY A 104 -4.69 16.52 -1.42
CA GLY A 104 -3.37 15.89 -1.50
C GLY A 104 -2.34 16.87 -2.04
N ARG A 105 -1.15 16.92 -1.42
CA ARG A 105 0.00 17.66 -1.95
C ARG A 105 0.89 16.71 -2.73
N VAL A 106 1.15 17.02 -3.99
CA VAL A 106 2.12 16.31 -4.84
C VAL A 106 3.37 17.16 -4.98
N SER A 107 4.53 16.56 -4.72
CA SER A 107 5.84 17.15 -4.87
C SER A 107 6.66 16.33 -5.86
N TYR A 108 7.13 16.96 -6.93
CA TYR A 108 7.98 16.39 -7.98
C TYR A 108 9.42 16.85 -7.75
N ILE A 109 10.34 15.92 -7.50
CA ILE A 109 11.73 16.22 -7.13
C ILE A 109 12.63 15.98 -8.35
N PHE A 110 13.42 16.99 -8.69
CA PHE A 110 14.36 16.98 -9.81
C PHE A 110 15.78 16.78 -9.31
N GLY A 111 16.51 15.87 -9.96
CA GLY A 111 17.88 15.53 -9.59
C GLY A 111 18.83 16.71 -9.66
N PHE A 112 19.79 16.74 -8.74
CA PHE A 112 20.78 17.82 -8.63
C PHE A 112 21.61 17.95 -9.90
N THR A 113 22.11 16.84 -10.45
CA THR A 113 22.99 16.82 -11.63
C THR A 113 22.19 16.81 -12.93
N SER A 114 21.23 15.89 -13.03
CA SER A 114 20.45 15.63 -14.25
C SER A 114 19.41 16.71 -14.56
N LYS A 115 18.93 17.43 -13.52
CA LYS A 115 17.77 18.34 -13.60
C LYS A 115 16.51 17.65 -14.15
N LYS A 116 16.41 16.33 -13.99
CA LYS A 116 15.28 15.51 -14.44
C LYS A 116 14.47 15.00 -13.26
N LEU A 117 13.20 14.65 -13.49
CA LEU A 117 12.35 14.03 -12.49
C LEU A 117 12.97 12.70 -12.04
N ILE A 118 13.19 12.56 -10.74
CA ILE A 118 13.76 11.35 -10.12
C ILE A 118 12.87 10.78 -9.00
N GLN A 119 11.94 11.57 -8.48
CA GLN A 119 11.08 11.15 -7.38
C GLN A 119 9.78 11.96 -7.36
N VAL A 120 8.69 11.33 -6.92
CA VAL A 120 7.40 11.96 -6.65
C VAL A 120 6.97 11.59 -5.25
N ASN A 121 6.60 12.57 -4.45
CA ASN A 121 6.00 12.37 -3.13
C ASN A 121 4.57 12.91 -3.14
N VAL A 122 3.65 12.15 -2.56
CA VAL A 122 2.26 12.53 -2.34
C VAL A 122 1.98 12.49 -0.85
N LEU A 123 1.39 13.55 -0.33
CA LEU A 123 1.09 13.72 1.08
C LEU A 123 -0.39 14.03 1.28
N TRP A 124 -1.03 13.31 2.19
CA TRP A 124 -2.35 13.62 2.73
C TRP A 124 -2.27 13.75 4.26
N GLY A 125 -3.16 14.56 4.84
CA GLY A 125 -3.27 14.73 6.29
C GLY A 125 -3.14 16.16 6.77
N THR A 126 -3.03 16.30 8.09
CA THR A 126 -3.00 17.59 8.79
C THR A 126 -1.97 18.60 8.23
N PRO A 127 -0.79 18.20 7.70
CA PRO A 127 0.15 19.15 7.09
C PRO A 127 -0.31 19.75 5.74
N VAL A 128 -1.35 19.19 5.13
CA VAL A 128 -1.94 19.64 3.86
C VAL A 128 -3.31 20.28 4.09
N ASP A 129 -4.13 19.66 4.95
CA ASP A 129 -5.44 20.14 5.33
C ASP A 129 -5.63 20.01 6.86
N PRO A 130 -5.70 21.12 7.61
CA PRO A 130 -5.94 21.11 9.06
C PRO A 130 -7.26 20.47 9.48
N GLN A 131 -8.20 20.23 8.55
CA GLN A 131 -9.48 19.57 8.80
C GLN A 131 -9.51 18.13 8.26
N ALA A 132 -8.35 17.58 7.89
CA ALA A 132 -8.27 16.22 7.39
C ALA A 132 -8.78 15.20 8.44
N ALA A 133 -9.70 14.34 8.02
CA ALA A 133 -10.26 13.31 8.89
C ALA A 133 -9.31 12.09 8.98
N PRO A 134 -8.78 11.75 10.16
CA PRO A 134 -7.81 10.67 10.29
C PRO A 134 -8.32 9.31 9.81
N GLU A 135 -9.60 9.02 10.00
CA GLU A 135 -10.23 7.75 9.63
C GLU A 135 -10.21 7.55 8.11
N LYS A 136 -10.45 8.63 7.35
CA LYS A 136 -10.40 8.61 5.88
C LYS A 136 -9.00 8.34 5.37
N ILE A 137 -7.98 8.89 6.04
CA ILE A 137 -6.57 8.69 5.69
C ILE A 137 -6.14 7.25 5.97
N VAL A 138 -6.54 6.69 7.11
CA VAL A 138 -6.30 5.28 7.42
C VAL A 138 -6.99 4.36 6.42
N ALA A 139 -8.24 4.67 6.04
CA ALA A 139 -8.96 3.91 5.01
C ALA A 139 -8.23 3.99 3.65
N ALA A 140 -7.78 5.17 3.24
CA ALA A 140 -6.99 5.37 2.03
C ALA A 140 -5.70 4.55 2.03
N ALA A 141 -4.99 4.51 3.17
CA ALA A 141 -3.78 3.72 3.33
C ALA A 141 -4.06 2.22 3.09
N ASN A 142 -5.17 1.70 3.61
CA ASN A 142 -5.57 0.30 3.40
C ASN A 142 -5.96 0.02 1.94
N GLN A 143 -6.67 0.94 1.28
CA GLN A 143 -7.04 0.81 -0.13
C GLN A 143 -5.81 0.80 -1.03
N LEU A 144 -4.88 1.76 -0.83
CA LEU A 144 -3.63 1.82 -1.59
C LEU A 144 -2.75 0.60 -1.34
N ARG A 145 -2.67 0.12 -0.09
CA ARG A 145 -1.95 -1.12 0.23
C ARG A 145 -2.51 -2.30 -0.56
N GLN A 146 -3.83 -2.46 -0.60
CA GLN A 146 -4.45 -3.55 -1.33
C GLN A 146 -4.15 -3.44 -2.84
N LEU A 147 -4.31 -2.25 -3.41
CA LEU A 147 -3.95 -1.98 -4.81
C LEU A 147 -2.50 -2.37 -5.11
N PHE A 148 -1.55 -2.03 -4.23
CA PHE A 148 -0.14 -2.34 -4.45
C PHE A 148 0.20 -3.82 -4.23
N LEU A 149 -0.46 -4.50 -3.30
CA LEU A 149 -0.31 -5.96 -3.12
C LEU A 149 -0.88 -6.75 -4.30
N ASP A 150 -1.94 -6.23 -4.92
CA ASP A 150 -2.55 -6.79 -6.13
C ASP A 150 -1.77 -6.40 -7.40
N SER A 151 -0.79 -5.50 -7.28
CA SER A 151 0.12 -5.13 -8.36
C SER A 151 1.32 -6.06 -8.41
N SER A 152 1.77 -6.43 -9.60
CA SER A 152 2.87 -7.38 -9.83
C SER A 152 4.27 -6.80 -9.55
N TYR A 153 4.53 -6.29 -8.34
CA TYR A 153 5.87 -5.90 -7.87
C TYR A 153 6.81 -7.10 -7.74
N GLU A 154 8.12 -6.86 -7.62
CA GLU A 154 9.11 -7.90 -7.31
C GLU A 154 8.85 -8.52 -5.93
N PRO A 155 8.45 -9.81 -5.82
CA PRO A 155 7.99 -10.39 -4.56
C PRO A 155 9.01 -10.30 -3.42
N GLU A 156 10.30 -10.45 -3.74
CA GLU A 156 11.40 -10.37 -2.77
C GLU A 156 11.65 -8.97 -2.22
N THR A 157 11.06 -7.95 -2.85
CA THR A 157 11.19 -6.53 -2.44
C THR A 157 9.98 -6.05 -1.65
N ILE A 158 8.92 -6.86 -1.56
CA ILE A 158 7.68 -6.46 -0.91
C ILE A 158 7.84 -6.52 0.62
N ALA A 159 7.60 -5.40 1.27
CA ALA A 159 7.40 -5.31 2.72
C ALA A 159 6.05 -4.66 3.02
N SER A 160 5.32 -5.14 4.04
CA SER A 160 4.02 -4.56 4.39
C SER A 160 3.73 -4.65 5.88
N ASN A 161 3.09 -3.61 6.41
CA ASN A 161 2.70 -3.45 7.81
C ASN A 161 3.87 -3.54 8.81
N VAL A 162 5.04 -3.04 8.42
CA VAL A 162 6.20 -3.00 9.31
C VAL A 162 6.10 -1.75 10.19
N ARG A 163 6.15 -1.92 11.51
CA ARG A 163 6.26 -0.78 12.43
C ARG A 163 7.68 -0.25 12.42
N LEU A 164 7.83 1.06 12.23
CA LEU A 164 9.10 1.75 12.26
C LEU A 164 9.40 2.27 13.67
N ASN A 165 10.67 2.58 13.93
CA ASN A 165 11.14 3.03 15.24
C ASN A 165 10.56 4.39 15.66
N ASP A 166 10.13 5.21 14.69
CA ASP A 166 9.47 6.50 14.92
C ASP A 166 7.96 6.35 15.25
N GLY A 167 7.46 5.12 15.37
CA GLY A 167 6.06 4.81 15.66
C GLY A 167 5.14 4.82 14.44
N SER A 168 5.64 5.21 13.27
CA SER A 168 4.90 5.11 12.01
C SER A 168 4.86 3.67 11.50
N VAL A 169 4.00 3.41 10.52
CA VAL A 169 3.84 2.12 9.87
C VAL A 169 4.26 2.26 8.41
N LEU A 170 5.23 1.45 7.98
CA LEU A 170 5.46 1.16 6.57
C LEU A 170 4.33 0.24 6.11
N VAL A 171 3.32 0.85 5.48
CA VAL A 171 2.11 0.17 5.05
C VAL A 171 2.42 -0.76 3.88
N PHE A 172 3.24 -0.28 2.94
CA PHE A 172 3.71 -1.03 1.79
C PHE A 172 5.07 -0.48 1.32
N GLU A 173 5.95 -1.36 0.89
CA GLU A 173 7.10 -1.07 0.05
C GLU A 173 7.21 -2.16 -1.01
N GLY A 174 7.59 -1.79 -2.22
CA GLY A 174 7.87 -2.73 -3.31
C GLY A 174 8.62 -2.06 -4.43
N ALA A 175 9.41 -2.83 -5.17
CA ALA A 175 10.14 -2.36 -6.33
C ALA A 175 9.74 -3.09 -7.61
N ASP A 176 9.93 -2.42 -8.73
CA ASP A 176 9.79 -3.03 -10.06
C ASP A 176 11.08 -3.75 -10.50
N PRO A 177 11.10 -4.40 -11.69
CA PRO A 177 12.30 -5.06 -12.19
C PRO A 177 13.52 -4.13 -12.33
N ASP A 178 13.26 -2.85 -12.64
CA ASP A 178 14.25 -1.78 -12.81
C ASP A 178 14.71 -1.15 -11.48
N LYS A 179 14.17 -1.64 -10.35
CA LYS A 179 14.46 -1.20 -8.98
C LYS A 179 13.95 0.21 -8.64
N HIS A 180 13.06 0.76 -9.46
CA HIS A 180 12.24 1.88 -9.02
C HIS A 180 11.36 1.40 -7.86
N THR A 181 11.12 2.26 -6.87
CA THR A 181 10.52 1.88 -5.58
C THR A 181 9.24 2.66 -5.32
N THR A 182 8.19 1.97 -4.87
CA THR A 182 6.98 2.56 -4.28
C THR A 182 7.01 2.36 -2.77
N THR A 183 6.88 3.43 -2.00
CA THR A 183 6.82 3.39 -0.53
C THR A 183 5.55 4.08 -0.05
N LEU A 184 4.77 3.40 0.77
CA LEU A 184 3.57 3.93 1.43
C LEU A 184 3.76 3.87 2.95
N ARG A 185 3.76 5.04 3.59
CA ARG A 185 3.95 5.18 5.04
C ARG A 185 2.79 5.95 5.66
N LEU A 186 2.30 5.42 6.78
CA LEU A 186 1.25 6.03 7.59
C LEU A 186 1.82 6.38 8.97
N ALA A 187 1.77 7.65 9.34
CA ALA A 187 2.01 8.11 10.69
C ALA A 187 0.68 8.49 11.33
N VAL A 188 0.46 8.06 12.57
CA VAL A 188 -0.73 8.44 13.35
C VAL A 188 -0.29 9.03 14.68
N ALA A 189 -0.91 10.13 15.07
CA ALA A 189 -0.79 10.67 16.42
C ALA A 189 -2.07 10.39 17.18
N ALA A 190 -1.93 9.91 18.41
CA ALA A 190 -3.04 9.72 19.32
C ALA A 190 -3.14 10.89 20.30
N ALA A 191 -4.36 11.23 20.72
CA ALA A 191 -4.57 12.12 21.85
C ALA A 191 -3.88 11.54 23.10
N SER A 192 -2.75 12.14 23.49
CA SER A 192 -2.10 11.80 24.74
C SER A 192 -3.00 12.18 25.91
N GLN A 193 -3.36 11.23 26.78
CA GLN A 193 -3.89 11.54 28.10
C GLN A 193 -2.94 11.00 29.18
N GLN A 194 -2.35 11.94 29.90
CA GLN A 194 -1.63 11.86 31.18
C GLN A 194 -0.43 10.89 31.34
N LYS A 195 0.73 11.55 31.56
CA LYS A 195 1.97 11.14 32.24
C LYS A 195 1.87 9.81 33.01
N GLY A 196 2.49 8.74 32.48
CA GLY A 196 2.93 7.59 33.29
C GLY A 196 2.66 6.17 32.78
N LYS A 197 2.02 5.95 31.63
CA LYS A 197 1.85 4.59 31.05
C LYS A 197 2.13 4.58 29.54
N PRO A 198 2.83 3.56 29.00
CA PRO A 198 2.95 3.38 27.55
C PRO A 198 1.58 3.03 26.99
N ASP A 199 0.97 3.95 26.25
CA ASP A 199 -0.39 3.82 25.77
C ASP A 199 -0.43 3.01 24.46
N LYS A 200 -1.38 2.09 24.36
CA LYS A 200 -1.67 1.37 23.13
C LYS A 200 -2.56 2.28 22.28
N VAL A 201 -2.06 2.76 21.13
CA VAL A 201 -2.87 3.54 20.18
C VAL A 201 -4.07 2.68 19.75
N THR A 202 -5.27 3.08 20.17
CA THR A 202 -6.55 2.50 19.72
C THR A 202 -7.18 3.41 18.66
N PRO A 203 -7.94 2.86 17.70
CA PRO A 203 -8.56 3.64 16.61
C PRO A 203 -9.32 4.88 17.09
N ASP A 204 -10.05 4.78 18.20
CA ASP A 204 -10.88 5.88 18.76
C ASP A 204 -10.09 7.04 19.36
N LYS A 205 -8.75 6.94 19.45
CA LYS A 205 -7.87 7.96 20.03
C LYS A 205 -6.99 8.65 18.98
N VAL A 206 -7.07 8.24 17.71
CA VAL A 206 -6.28 8.86 16.64
C VAL A 206 -6.83 10.25 16.37
N THR A 207 -6.04 11.29 16.62
CA THR A 207 -6.42 12.68 16.36
C THR A 207 -5.81 13.22 15.09
N GLU A 208 -4.70 12.63 14.63
CA GLU A 208 -4.04 13.04 13.41
C GLU A 208 -3.55 11.80 12.67
N ALA A 209 -3.66 11.84 11.35
CA ALA A 209 -3.03 10.88 10.47
C ALA A 209 -2.35 11.61 9.32
N VAL A 210 -1.19 11.10 8.92
CA VAL A 210 -0.42 11.58 7.78
C VAL A 210 -0.05 10.39 6.93
N LEU A 211 -0.49 10.41 5.67
CA LEU A 211 -0.18 9.38 4.69
C LEU A 211 0.78 9.94 3.65
N SER A 212 1.90 9.25 3.48
CA SER A 212 2.96 9.57 2.53
C SER A 212 3.08 8.44 1.53
N LEU A 213 2.96 8.75 0.25
CA LEU A 213 3.25 7.85 -0.86
C LEU A 213 4.42 8.40 -1.67
N SER A 214 5.44 7.58 -1.91
CA SER A 214 6.63 7.96 -2.66
C SER A 214 6.86 7.00 -3.81
N TYR A 215 7.12 7.55 -5.00
CA TYR A 215 7.67 6.83 -6.15
C TYR A 215 9.08 7.34 -6.38
N ILE A 216 10.06 6.45 -6.39
CA ILE A 216 11.48 6.80 -6.39
C ILE A 216 12.18 6.05 -7.52
N MET A 217 12.87 6.78 -8.39
CA MET A 217 13.59 6.19 -9.52
C MET A 217 14.79 5.34 -9.03
N ASP A 218 15.71 5.91 -8.25
CA ASP A 218 16.81 5.15 -7.65
C ASP A 218 16.97 5.53 -6.18
N ALA A 219 16.40 4.71 -5.28
CA ALA A 219 16.50 4.91 -3.85
C ALA A 219 17.91 4.64 -3.30
N ARG A 220 18.73 3.85 -4.01
CA ARG A 220 20.08 3.47 -3.56
C ARG A 220 21.10 4.53 -3.96
N ASN A 221 20.94 5.12 -5.14
CA ASN A 221 21.82 6.17 -5.66
C ASN A 221 21.03 7.38 -6.15
N PRO A 222 20.29 8.09 -5.28
CA PRO A 222 19.54 9.26 -5.72
C PRO A 222 20.49 10.36 -6.22
N ASP A 223 20.10 11.05 -7.30
CA ASP A 223 20.82 12.19 -7.88
C ASP A 223 20.62 13.43 -7.01
N ILE A 224 21.27 13.42 -5.85
CA ILE A 224 21.29 14.51 -4.86
C ILE A 224 22.73 14.94 -4.58
N TYR A 225 22.89 16.18 -4.13
CA TYR A 225 24.18 16.66 -3.65
C TYR A 225 24.64 15.86 -2.43
N ARG A 226 25.89 15.41 -2.46
CA ARG A 226 26.56 14.73 -1.34
C ARG A 226 27.90 15.39 -1.06
N LEU A 227 28.13 15.71 0.20
CA LEU A 227 29.46 16.10 0.68
C LEU A 227 30.40 14.92 0.60
N LYS A 228 31.56 15.11 -0.05
CA LYS A 228 32.61 14.08 -0.07
C LYS A 228 33.49 14.25 1.17
N LYS A 229 34.00 13.12 1.68
CA LYS A 229 34.99 13.12 2.77
C LYS A 229 36.17 14.02 2.39
N GLY A 230 36.54 14.95 3.28
CA GLY A 230 37.65 15.89 3.06
C GLY A 230 37.30 17.17 2.29
N GLN A 231 36.02 17.48 2.08
CA GLN A 231 35.58 18.76 1.50
C GLN A 231 35.37 19.89 2.53
N PHE A 232 35.64 19.60 3.80
CA PHE A 232 35.67 20.52 4.93
C PHE A 232 36.72 20.05 5.93
#